data_AF-A0AAE3MKV4-F1
#
_entry.id   AF-A0AAE3MKV4-F1
#
_cell.length_a   1.000
_cell.length_b   1.000
_cell.length_c   1.000
_cell.angle_alpha   90.00
_cell.angle_beta   90.00
_cell.angle_gamma   90.00
#
_symmetry.space_group_name_H-M   'P 1'
#
loop_
_entity.id
_entity.type
_entity.pdbx_description
1 polymer ?
#
loop_
_entity_poly.entity_id
_entity_poly.type
_entity_poly.pdbx_seq_one_letter_code
_entity_poly.pdbx_strand_id
1 'polypeptide(L)'
;MARWLLCIFVLIFSLPVKAWVYPEHRRISVLAIQQLRPEYRRILENMWAQVRIGHEGRLSASIINPQHGLNSQVLDLASWPAIAGDHSCSPEQMVDIILLSDWILRVDHIATRLQEDLDKAKRPDQTINAIRNSDIRLQRADMDYATRAGTNNVHFLLARNTIEGTSKDYFRKSLEEGAPLNGLGAYAYFHTKAMERVMQSRMPDLTQEVRSAILLAALANEAFALHFLQDSYAAGHVVGTWGNAAQRKGTHDHYNEAGLEVETWDGQPLLLMGDAYMRPEDALVVAKAVQISLEQLCHAMGQPEAEVLMPLKNMGNSPDMFSVCSNNYMPEVLFDMDLLGEVLMSTPIPSLTEGLGQLPRFRTEMGPFIGVSSSTESGWLGGGFGPNQNESALIASIEGNLVLGLGLDGVMNKAGDGLAFLQLGWRQDSPTTSQFTDPGSISQGSTITSTIPGRSAYNLRVRMPFWLIPGDLILVAPILSWASPKTLQRMAVTSGNGGLIPWQSGISTPIGRFQFVLGREVGVSFYGVRRIQESIVIPNSNFSEFFLVGYRSTKWDFPFLEYQPTRAFSNTQSAMLKFQFSFGVDVPWRERTLVPQSGEVVALEEIWYLGMKLVFHWRHYF
;
A
#
# COMPACT_ATOMS: atom_id res chain seq x y z
N MET A 1 -32.39 -0.67 0.66
CA MET A 1 -31.19 -1.04 1.44
C MET A 1 -30.18 -1.89 0.64
N ALA A 2 -30.58 -2.83 -0.22
CA ALA A 2 -29.64 -3.66 -1.00
C ALA A 2 -28.71 -2.91 -1.99
N ARG A 3 -29.12 -1.74 -2.51
CA ARG A 3 -28.26 -0.89 -3.35
C ARG A 3 -27.15 -0.16 -2.56
N TRP A 4 -27.30 0.04 -1.25
CA TRP A 4 -26.36 0.79 -0.41
C TRP A 4 -25.16 -0.05 0.04
N LEU A 5 -25.37 -1.35 0.30
CA LEU A 5 -24.27 -2.28 0.57
C LEU A 5 -23.43 -2.57 -0.69
N LEU A 6 -24.02 -2.48 -1.89
CA LEU A 6 -23.31 -2.70 -3.14
C LEU A 6 -22.35 -1.55 -3.50
N CYS A 7 -22.65 -0.30 -3.12
CA CYS A 7 -21.79 0.86 -3.42
C CYS A 7 -20.45 0.85 -2.67
N ILE A 8 -20.36 0.17 -1.52
CA ILE A 8 -19.09 0.01 -0.78
C ILE A 8 -18.18 -1.04 -1.47
N PHE A 9 -18.73 -1.91 -2.31
CA PHE A 9 -18.00 -3.00 -2.97
C PHE A 9 -17.40 -2.65 -4.35
N VAL A 10 -17.71 -1.48 -4.95
CA VAL A 10 -17.33 -1.16 -6.35
C VAL A 10 -16.13 -0.21 -6.45
N LEU A 11 -15.30 -0.09 -5.41
CA LEU A 11 -14.01 0.59 -5.55
C LEU A 11 -12.97 -0.39 -6.12
N ILE A 12 -13.04 -0.63 -7.44
CA ILE A 12 -11.95 -1.27 -8.19
C ILE A 12 -10.86 -0.20 -8.35
N PHE A 13 -9.92 -0.19 -7.42
CA PHE A 13 -8.77 0.70 -7.45
C PHE A 13 -7.76 0.19 -8.48
N SER A 14 -7.29 1.09 -9.37
CA SER A 14 -5.97 0.95 -9.98
C SER A 14 -4.94 1.45 -8.96
N LEU A 15 -3.83 0.73 -8.80
CA LEU A 15 -3.00 0.80 -7.59
C LEU A 15 -1.55 1.07 -7.90
N PRO A 16 -0.85 1.81 -7.02
CA PRO A 16 0.50 2.24 -7.26
C PRO A 16 1.41 1.02 -7.29
N VAL A 17 2.10 0.83 -8.39
CA VAL A 17 3.14 -0.16 -8.54
C VAL A 17 4.43 0.61 -8.80
N LYS A 18 5.39 0.45 -7.89
CA LYS A 18 6.62 1.22 -7.87
C LYS A 18 7.81 0.33 -8.12
N ALA A 19 8.51 0.57 -9.21
CA ALA A 19 9.71 -0.18 -9.57
C ALA A 19 10.84 0.07 -8.59
N TRP A 20 11.11 1.35 -8.38
CA TRP A 20 12.13 1.86 -7.49
C TRP A 20 11.51 2.92 -6.59
N VAL A 21 11.95 2.97 -5.34
CA VAL A 21 11.57 4.09 -4.48
C VAL A 21 12.42 5.32 -4.84
N TYR A 22 11.91 6.51 -4.53
CA TYR A 22 12.60 7.78 -4.81
C TYR A 22 14.13 7.77 -4.58
N PRO A 23 14.66 7.30 -3.42
CA PRO A 23 16.10 7.33 -3.21
C PRO A 23 16.88 6.39 -4.15
N GLU A 24 16.26 5.30 -4.64
CA GLU A 24 16.86 4.37 -5.60
C GLU A 24 16.99 5.03 -6.99
N HIS A 25 15.91 5.65 -7.49
CA HIS A 25 15.93 6.46 -8.72
C HIS A 25 17.05 7.51 -8.69
N ARG A 26 17.10 8.29 -7.60
CA ARG A 26 18.13 9.32 -7.44
C ARG A 26 19.52 8.71 -7.39
N ARG A 27 19.71 7.58 -6.69
CA ARG A 27 21.00 6.89 -6.61
C ARG A 27 21.50 6.44 -7.98
N ILE A 28 20.62 5.87 -8.80
CA ILE A 28 20.93 5.48 -10.19
C ILE A 28 21.37 6.72 -10.99
N SER A 29 20.60 7.81 -10.94
CA SER A 29 20.92 9.05 -11.65
C SER A 29 22.25 9.67 -11.19
N VAL A 30 22.54 9.66 -9.89
CA VAL A 30 23.84 10.11 -9.36
C VAL A 30 24.98 9.29 -9.93
N LEU A 31 24.86 7.96 -9.94
CA LEU A 31 25.90 7.06 -10.47
C LEU A 31 26.11 7.29 -11.97
N ALA A 32 25.04 7.41 -12.75
CA ALA A 32 25.11 7.66 -14.18
C ALA A 32 25.83 8.98 -14.50
N ILE A 33 25.44 10.06 -13.82
CA ILE A 33 26.06 11.39 -13.99
C ILE A 33 27.54 11.37 -13.57
N GLN A 34 27.90 10.63 -12.52
CA GLN A 34 29.29 10.49 -12.08
C GLN A 34 30.16 9.73 -13.09
N GLN A 35 29.56 8.78 -13.83
CA GLN A 35 30.25 7.94 -14.81
C GLN A 35 30.34 8.58 -16.20
N LEU A 36 29.59 9.66 -16.47
CA LEU A 36 29.69 10.43 -17.71
C LEU A 36 31.12 10.85 -18.01
N ARG A 37 31.48 10.76 -19.29
CA ARG A 37 32.74 11.33 -19.79
C ARG A 37 32.83 12.83 -19.44
N PRO A 38 34.03 13.35 -19.11
CA PRO A 38 34.19 14.75 -18.69
C PRO A 38 33.61 15.77 -19.67
N GLU A 39 33.68 15.49 -20.97
CA GLU A 39 33.10 16.29 -22.04
C GLU A 39 31.58 16.42 -21.94
N TYR A 40 30.86 15.31 -21.79
CA TYR A 40 29.41 15.30 -21.67
C TYR A 40 28.94 15.82 -20.32
N ARG A 41 29.66 15.50 -19.25
CA ARG A 41 29.38 16.07 -17.93
C ARG A 41 29.41 17.60 -17.97
N ARG A 42 30.41 18.20 -18.64
CA ARG A 42 30.50 19.65 -18.80
C ARG A 42 29.34 20.23 -19.63
N ILE A 43 28.90 19.53 -20.67
CA ILE A 43 27.71 19.95 -21.45
C ILE A 43 26.48 19.98 -20.54
N LEU A 44 26.25 18.90 -19.77
CA LEU A 44 25.11 18.80 -18.86
C LEU A 44 25.17 19.87 -17.75
N GLU A 45 26.34 20.12 -17.17
CA GLU A 45 26.55 21.18 -16.18
C GLU A 45 26.27 22.58 -16.76
N ASN A 46 26.66 22.83 -18.01
CA ASN A 46 26.37 24.09 -18.70
C ASN A 46 24.87 24.26 -19.02
N MET A 47 24.16 23.19 -19.37
CA MET A 47 22.72 23.22 -19.55
C MET A 47 22.04 23.55 -18.21
N TRP A 48 22.42 22.85 -17.14
CA TRP A 48 21.88 23.09 -15.79
C TRP A 48 22.12 24.51 -15.31
N ALA A 49 23.32 25.05 -15.53
CA ALA A 49 23.65 26.43 -15.15
C ALA A 49 22.71 27.46 -15.81
N GLN A 50 22.31 27.23 -17.07
CA GLN A 50 21.37 28.11 -17.78
C GLN A 50 19.92 27.92 -17.31
N VAL A 51 19.51 26.68 -17.04
CA VAL A 51 18.17 26.34 -16.55
C VAL A 51 17.92 26.90 -15.15
N ARG A 52 18.96 26.99 -14.32
CA ARG A 52 18.85 27.46 -12.95
C ARG A 52 18.61 28.97 -12.82
N ILE A 53 18.88 29.76 -13.85
CA ILE A 53 18.76 31.22 -13.79
C ILE A 53 17.32 31.60 -13.44
N GLY A 54 17.13 32.28 -12.31
CA GLY A 54 15.80 32.66 -11.79
C GLY A 54 15.10 31.58 -10.95
N HIS A 55 15.75 30.43 -10.75
CA HIS A 55 15.27 29.29 -9.98
C HIS A 55 16.26 28.82 -8.90
N GLU A 56 17.23 29.66 -8.52
CA GLU A 56 18.29 29.33 -7.56
C GLU A 56 17.77 28.97 -6.16
N GLY A 57 16.59 29.48 -5.79
CA GLY A 57 15.93 29.12 -4.53
C GLY A 57 15.29 27.72 -4.53
N ARG A 58 15.23 27.06 -5.69
CA ARG A 58 14.58 25.75 -5.88
C ARG A 58 15.52 24.70 -6.44
N LEU A 59 16.47 25.11 -7.29
CA LEU A 59 17.39 24.22 -7.98
C LEU A 59 18.82 24.38 -7.44
N SER A 60 19.48 23.27 -7.18
CA SER A 60 20.84 23.26 -6.61
C SER A 60 21.87 23.86 -7.57
N ALA A 61 23.00 24.33 -7.02
CA ALA A 61 24.07 24.89 -7.83
C ALA A 61 24.76 23.88 -8.76
N SER A 62 24.77 22.61 -8.38
CA SER A 62 25.35 21.51 -9.13
C SER A 62 24.28 20.48 -9.51
N ILE A 63 24.49 19.77 -10.62
CA ILE A 63 23.61 18.69 -11.10
C ILE A 63 23.51 17.49 -10.12
N ILE A 64 24.50 17.36 -9.25
CA ILE A 64 24.48 16.50 -8.06
C ILE A 64 24.78 17.39 -6.86
N ASN A 65 23.83 17.54 -5.93
CA ASN A 65 24.04 18.35 -4.73
C ASN A 65 24.83 17.55 -3.68
N PRO A 66 26.07 17.96 -3.34
CA PRO A 66 26.87 17.27 -2.32
C PRO A 66 26.32 17.47 -0.91
N GLN A 67 25.47 18.48 -0.69
CA GLN A 67 24.79 18.75 0.59
C GLN A 67 23.36 18.20 0.62
N HIS A 68 22.99 17.34 -0.34
CA HIS A 68 21.69 16.67 -0.31
C HIS A 68 21.56 15.85 0.98
N GLY A 69 20.43 16.00 1.66
CA GLY A 69 20.21 15.46 2.99
C GLY A 69 18.84 15.87 3.55
N LEU A 70 18.57 15.52 4.81
CA LEU A 70 17.26 15.67 5.46
C LEU A 70 16.68 17.09 5.50
N ASN A 71 17.48 18.12 5.20
CA ASN A 71 17.08 19.54 5.26
C ASN A 71 17.26 20.27 3.92
N SER A 72 17.48 19.55 2.80
CA SER A 72 17.72 20.19 1.50
C SER A 72 16.55 21.10 1.12
N GLN A 73 16.82 22.37 0.83
CA GLN A 73 15.80 23.32 0.35
C GLN A 73 15.73 23.39 -1.18
N VAL A 74 16.63 22.65 -1.85
CA VAL A 74 16.79 22.65 -3.29
C VAL A 74 16.85 21.23 -3.82
N LEU A 75 16.44 21.06 -5.07
CA LEU A 75 16.51 19.79 -5.79
C LEU A 75 17.64 19.85 -6.83
N ASP A 76 18.36 18.74 -6.97
CA ASP A 76 19.34 18.56 -8.03
C ASP A 76 18.74 17.81 -9.21
N LEU A 77 19.42 17.87 -10.37
CA LEU A 77 18.96 17.18 -11.58
C LEU A 77 18.81 15.67 -11.34
N ALA A 78 19.69 15.08 -10.53
CA ALA A 78 19.63 13.66 -10.18
C ALA A 78 18.34 13.26 -9.45
N SER A 79 17.64 14.21 -8.81
CA SER A 79 16.36 13.94 -8.13
C SER A 79 15.17 13.91 -9.08
N TRP A 80 15.28 14.48 -10.28
CA TRP A 80 14.13 14.67 -11.18
C TRP A 80 13.51 13.35 -11.66
N PRO A 81 14.28 12.30 -12.02
CA PRO A 81 13.70 11.00 -12.38
C PRO A 81 12.90 10.33 -11.26
N ALA A 82 13.19 10.67 -10.00
CA ALA A 82 12.43 10.18 -8.85
C ALA A 82 11.08 10.90 -8.65
N ILE A 83 10.88 12.04 -9.32
CA ILE A 83 9.65 12.86 -9.29
C ILE A 83 8.78 12.56 -10.52
N ALA A 84 9.42 12.30 -11.65
CA ALA A 84 8.79 11.84 -12.88
C ALA A 84 7.98 10.55 -12.65
N GLY A 85 6.83 10.43 -13.31
CA GLY A 85 5.95 9.25 -13.27
C GLY A 85 5.23 8.99 -11.95
N ASP A 86 5.98 8.98 -10.84
CA ASP A 86 5.50 8.69 -9.49
C ASP A 86 4.77 9.87 -8.84
N HIS A 87 5.33 11.07 -9.00
CA HIS A 87 4.84 12.30 -8.37
C HIS A 87 4.30 13.31 -9.39
N SER A 88 4.35 12.96 -10.68
CA SER A 88 3.90 13.81 -11.79
C SER A 88 3.47 12.95 -12.98
N CYS A 89 2.50 13.43 -13.77
CA CYS A 89 1.92 12.70 -14.90
C CYS A 89 2.50 13.12 -16.26
N SER A 90 3.23 14.23 -16.34
CA SER A 90 3.90 14.71 -17.55
C SER A 90 5.15 15.53 -17.19
N PRO A 91 6.09 15.74 -18.13
CA PRO A 91 7.23 16.64 -17.94
C PRO A 91 6.84 18.06 -17.54
N GLU A 92 5.77 18.61 -18.14
CA GLU A 92 5.26 19.94 -17.80
C GLU A 92 4.81 20.01 -16.35
N GLN A 93 3.95 19.07 -15.93
CA GLN A 93 3.47 19.02 -14.56
C GLN A 93 4.62 18.80 -13.56
N MET A 94 5.61 18.00 -13.93
CA MET A 94 6.80 17.76 -13.11
C MET A 94 7.56 19.06 -12.83
N VAL A 95 7.80 19.88 -13.87
CA VAL A 95 8.49 21.17 -13.74
C VAL A 95 7.69 22.12 -12.85
N ASP A 96 6.37 22.23 -13.05
CA ASP A 96 5.51 23.05 -12.20
C ASP A 96 5.60 22.64 -10.73
N ILE A 97 5.61 21.33 -10.46
CA ILE A 97 5.76 20.80 -9.10
C ILE A 97 7.13 21.17 -8.53
N ILE A 98 8.22 20.91 -9.27
CA ILE A 98 9.59 21.16 -8.83
C ILE A 98 9.81 22.64 -8.52
N LEU A 99 9.31 23.54 -9.37
CA LEU A 99 9.58 24.97 -9.27
C LEU A 99 8.60 25.70 -8.34
N LEU A 100 7.34 25.26 -8.24
CA LEU A 100 6.28 26.06 -7.60
C LEU A 100 5.69 25.42 -6.34
N SER A 101 5.96 24.14 -6.05
CA SER A 101 5.31 23.43 -4.94
C SER A 101 6.25 23.11 -3.78
N ASP A 102 5.89 23.47 -2.54
CA ASP A 102 6.71 23.12 -1.36
C ASP A 102 6.58 21.66 -0.93
N TRP A 103 5.48 20.98 -1.30
CA TRP A 103 5.25 19.61 -0.88
C TRP A 103 6.28 18.63 -1.46
N ILE A 104 6.88 18.93 -2.63
CA ILE A 104 7.88 18.05 -3.24
C ILE A 104 9.21 18.05 -2.47
N LEU A 105 9.57 19.17 -1.83
CA LEU A 105 10.73 19.20 -0.92
C LEU A 105 10.48 18.29 0.30
N ARG A 106 9.23 18.23 0.79
CA ARG A 106 8.87 17.28 1.85
C ARG A 106 8.98 15.83 1.38
N VAL A 107 8.61 15.54 0.14
CA VAL A 107 8.79 14.20 -0.45
C VAL A 107 10.28 13.83 -0.50
N ASP A 108 11.14 14.74 -0.96
CA ASP A 108 12.60 14.54 -0.98
C ASP A 108 13.18 14.28 0.42
N HIS A 109 12.71 15.00 1.45
CA HIS A 109 13.11 14.74 2.85
C HIS A 109 12.65 13.37 3.34
N ILE A 110 11.42 12.97 3.00
CA ILE A 110 10.89 11.65 3.36
C ILE A 110 11.70 10.54 2.68
N ALA A 111 12.02 10.72 1.41
CA ALA A 111 12.84 9.79 0.63
C ALA A 111 14.26 9.66 1.20
N THR A 112 14.88 10.78 1.58
CA THR A 112 16.20 10.78 2.24
C THR A 112 16.15 10.02 3.56
N ARG A 113 15.10 10.23 4.36
CA ARG A 113 14.91 9.49 5.61
C ARG A 113 14.69 8.00 5.37
N LEU A 114 13.94 7.63 4.32
CA LEU A 114 13.77 6.22 3.95
C LEU A 114 15.14 5.59 3.64
N GLN A 115 16.01 6.25 2.86
CA GLN A 115 17.36 5.73 2.60
C GLN A 115 18.12 5.49 3.91
N GLU A 116 18.14 6.46 4.83
CA GLU A 116 18.82 6.28 6.12
C GLU A 116 18.21 5.14 6.96
N ASP A 117 16.89 4.98 6.93
CA ASP A 117 16.18 3.93 7.66
C ASP A 117 16.48 2.54 7.07
N LEU A 118 16.57 2.43 5.73
CA LEU A 118 16.96 1.21 5.01
C LEU A 118 18.42 0.84 5.24
N ASP A 119 19.34 1.80 5.20
CA ASP A 119 20.78 1.57 5.47
C ASP A 119 21.03 1.05 6.89
N LYS A 120 20.19 1.47 7.85
CA LYS A 120 20.24 1.02 9.25
C LYS A 120 19.53 -0.33 9.47
N ALA A 121 18.65 -0.74 8.56
CA ALA A 121 17.89 -1.98 8.69
C ALA A 121 18.80 -3.19 8.50
N LYS A 122 18.85 -4.06 9.52
CA LYS A 122 19.64 -5.29 9.50
C LYS A 122 18.79 -6.55 9.45
N ARG A 123 17.47 -6.39 9.54
CA ARG A 123 16.50 -7.49 9.57
C ARG A 123 15.26 -7.15 8.75
N PRO A 124 14.57 -8.15 8.20
CA PRO A 124 13.37 -7.93 7.38
C PRO A 124 12.27 -7.12 8.09
N ASP A 125 12.07 -7.32 9.40
CA ASP A 125 11.07 -6.56 10.18
C ASP A 125 11.36 -5.05 10.20
N GLN A 126 12.64 -4.67 10.21
CA GLN A 126 13.07 -3.27 10.20
C GLN A 126 12.85 -2.64 8.83
N THR A 127 13.20 -3.35 7.75
CA THR A 127 12.97 -2.92 6.36
C THR A 127 11.47 -2.69 6.10
N ILE A 128 10.62 -3.65 6.48
CA ILE A 128 9.16 -3.53 6.36
C ILE A 128 8.64 -2.30 7.11
N ASN A 129 9.12 -2.06 8.33
CA ASN A 129 8.71 -0.89 9.10
C ASN A 129 9.21 0.43 8.50
N ALA A 130 10.41 0.46 7.91
CA ALA A 130 10.97 1.64 7.23
C ALA A 130 10.12 2.02 6.01
N ILE A 131 9.83 1.05 5.14
CA ILE A 131 8.95 1.22 3.97
C ILE A 131 7.57 1.71 4.42
N ARG A 132 6.95 1.03 5.40
CA ARG A 132 5.65 1.42 5.97
C ARG A 132 5.63 2.86 6.46
N ASN A 133 6.64 3.26 7.23
CA ASN A 133 6.73 4.62 7.75
C ASN A 133 6.90 5.65 6.63
N SER A 134 7.65 5.31 5.58
CA SER A 134 7.81 6.16 4.41
C SER A 134 6.50 6.32 3.66
N ASP A 135 5.79 5.24 3.34
CA ASP A 135 4.50 5.28 2.64
C ASP A 135 3.46 6.14 3.36
N ILE A 136 3.36 6.00 4.69
CA ILE A 136 2.46 6.81 5.51
C ILE A 136 2.82 8.29 5.42
N ARG A 137 4.11 8.62 5.42
CA ARG A 137 4.59 10.01 5.30
C ARG A 137 4.39 10.55 3.88
N LEU A 138 4.66 9.76 2.85
CA LEU A 138 4.49 10.11 1.44
C LEU A 138 3.02 10.38 1.14
N GLN A 139 2.10 9.52 1.57
CA GLN A 139 0.67 9.72 1.37
C GLN A 139 0.12 11.01 2.03
N ARG A 140 0.83 11.55 3.03
CA ARG A 140 0.50 12.83 3.68
C ARG A 140 1.14 14.03 2.99
N ALA A 141 2.36 13.88 2.49
CA ALA A 141 3.05 14.94 1.75
C ALA A 141 2.46 15.11 0.35
N ASP A 142 2.13 13.99 -0.29
CA ASP A 142 1.53 13.86 -1.60
C ASP A 142 0.24 13.03 -1.50
N MET A 143 -0.90 13.73 -1.45
CA MET A 143 -2.21 13.09 -1.30
C MET A 143 -2.62 12.23 -2.49
N ASP A 144 -2.00 12.44 -3.64
CA ASP A 144 -2.31 11.73 -4.89
C ASP A 144 -1.29 10.64 -5.22
N TYR A 145 -0.29 10.45 -4.35
CA TYR A 145 0.77 9.45 -4.47
C TYR A 145 0.25 8.07 -4.88
N ALA A 146 -0.66 7.50 -4.09
CA ALA A 146 -1.23 6.19 -4.40
C ALA A 146 -2.10 6.18 -5.66
N THR A 147 -2.65 7.31 -6.08
CA THR A 147 -3.55 7.38 -7.24
C THR A 147 -2.83 7.60 -8.56
N ARG A 148 -1.68 8.30 -8.57
CA ARG A 148 -0.93 8.59 -9.80
C ARG A 148 -0.15 7.40 -10.32
N ALA A 149 0.70 6.82 -9.49
CA ALA A 149 1.54 5.66 -9.83
C ALA A 149 0.73 4.40 -10.18
N GLY A 150 -0.59 4.41 -9.95
CA GLY A 150 -1.47 3.29 -10.22
C GLY A 150 -2.40 3.43 -11.41
N THR A 151 -2.38 4.55 -12.14
CA THR A 151 -3.49 4.88 -13.06
C THR A 151 -3.59 3.90 -14.24
N ASN A 152 -2.44 3.46 -14.77
CA ASN A 152 -2.34 2.47 -15.83
C ASN A 152 -1.07 1.61 -15.65
N ASN A 153 -0.67 0.91 -16.71
CA ASN A 153 0.46 -0.03 -16.69
C ASN A 153 1.75 0.56 -17.29
N VAL A 154 1.87 1.89 -17.44
CA VAL A 154 3.00 2.52 -18.16
C VAL A 154 4.36 2.20 -17.55
N HIS A 155 4.46 1.93 -16.26
CA HIS A 155 5.73 1.62 -15.61
C HIS A 155 6.28 0.23 -15.97
N PHE A 156 5.45 -0.65 -16.51
CA PHE A 156 5.83 -2.03 -16.81
C PHE A 156 6.31 -2.20 -18.25
N LEU A 157 7.09 -3.26 -18.46
CA LEU A 157 7.36 -3.76 -19.80
C LEU A 157 6.14 -4.46 -20.42
N LEU A 158 5.99 -4.36 -21.74
CA LEU A 158 5.03 -5.19 -22.45
C LEU A 158 5.47 -6.65 -22.40
N ALA A 159 4.49 -7.52 -22.26
CA ALA A 159 4.66 -8.97 -22.37
C ALA A 159 5.28 -9.39 -23.68
N ARG A 160 6.00 -10.50 -23.63
CA ARG A 160 6.21 -11.31 -24.83
C ARG A 160 5.07 -12.32 -24.98
N ASN A 161 4.43 -12.34 -26.14
CA ASN A 161 3.41 -13.35 -26.44
C ASN A 161 4.01 -14.69 -26.93
N THR A 162 5.30 -14.71 -27.23
CA THR A 162 6.02 -15.88 -27.74
C THR A 162 7.52 -15.75 -27.44
N ILE A 163 8.20 -16.89 -27.37
CA ILE A 163 9.68 -16.95 -27.32
C ILE A 163 10.30 -16.70 -28.70
N GLU A 164 9.50 -16.84 -29.76
CA GLU A 164 9.90 -16.64 -31.15
C GLU A 164 9.77 -15.15 -31.50
N GLY A 165 10.88 -14.45 -31.69
CA GLY A 165 10.85 -13.05 -32.09
C GLY A 165 12.20 -12.39 -31.94
N THR A 166 12.43 -11.33 -32.73
CA THR A 166 13.65 -10.53 -32.61
C THR A 166 13.44 -9.37 -31.64
N SER A 167 14.53 -8.82 -31.09
CA SER A 167 14.50 -7.58 -30.30
C SER A 167 13.82 -6.44 -31.08
N LYS A 168 14.12 -6.34 -32.39
CA LYS A 168 13.52 -5.36 -33.30
C LYS A 168 12.00 -5.46 -33.38
N ASP A 169 11.46 -6.68 -33.42
CA ASP A 169 10.01 -6.87 -33.46
C ASP A 169 9.34 -6.52 -32.13
N TYR A 170 10.00 -6.82 -31.02
CA TYR A 170 9.53 -6.45 -29.69
C TYR A 170 9.52 -4.93 -29.49
N PHE A 171 10.63 -4.25 -29.84
CA PHE A 171 10.70 -2.79 -29.72
C PHE A 171 9.68 -2.11 -30.62
N ARG A 172 9.53 -2.53 -31.88
CA ARG A 172 8.50 -1.96 -32.78
C ARG A 172 7.11 -2.02 -32.15
N LYS A 173 6.71 -3.18 -31.63
CA LYS A 173 5.40 -3.37 -30.96
C LYS A 173 5.24 -2.55 -29.69
N SER A 174 6.33 -2.22 -29.01
CA SER A 174 6.31 -1.43 -27.78
C SER A 174 6.24 0.07 -28.05
N LEU A 175 6.72 0.50 -29.20
CA LEU A 175 6.87 1.91 -29.58
C LEU A 175 5.78 2.40 -30.55
N GLU A 176 5.14 1.50 -31.32
CA GLU A 176 4.18 1.88 -32.35
C GLU A 176 2.94 2.59 -31.80
N GLU A 177 2.37 3.50 -32.60
CA GLU A 177 1.12 4.19 -32.27
C GLU A 177 0.01 3.18 -31.94
N GLY A 178 -0.73 3.44 -30.87
CA GLY A 178 -1.82 2.57 -30.43
C GLY A 178 -1.38 1.35 -29.62
N ALA A 179 -0.07 1.10 -29.48
CA ALA A 179 0.42 0.12 -28.51
C ALA A 179 -0.02 0.51 -27.08
N PRO A 180 -0.35 -0.43 -26.18
CA PRO A 180 -0.60 -0.09 -24.78
C PRO A 180 0.59 0.64 -24.16
N LEU A 181 0.33 1.68 -23.37
CA LEU A 181 1.39 2.41 -22.68
C LEU A 181 2.27 1.46 -21.85
N ASN A 182 3.58 1.64 -21.98
CA ASN A 182 4.61 0.79 -21.38
C ASN A 182 5.91 1.57 -21.19
N GLY A 183 6.83 1.01 -20.39
CA GLY A 183 8.03 1.72 -19.94
C GLY A 183 8.96 2.09 -21.08
N LEU A 184 9.20 1.17 -22.03
CA LEU A 184 10.09 1.43 -23.17
C LEU A 184 9.50 2.45 -24.14
N GLY A 185 8.19 2.36 -24.38
CA GLY A 185 7.43 3.36 -25.13
C GLY A 185 7.57 4.75 -24.54
N ALA A 186 7.29 4.89 -23.25
CA ALA A 186 7.39 6.17 -22.56
C ALA A 186 8.83 6.71 -22.57
N TYR A 187 9.82 5.86 -22.27
CA TYR A 187 11.24 6.22 -22.37
C TYR A 187 11.59 6.76 -23.76
N ALA A 188 11.34 5.98 -24.81
CA ALA A 188 11.73 6.37 -26.17
C ALA A 188 11.01 7.67 -26.60
N TYR A 189 9.73 7.81 -26.27
CA TYR A 189 8.95 9.02 -26.56
C TYR A 189 9.60 10.26 -25.93
N PHE A 190 9.75 10.27 -24.61
CA PHE A 190 10.24 11.46 -23.91
C PHE A 190 11.73 11.72 -24.17
N HIS A 191 12.54 10.69 -24.39
CA HIS A 191 13.95 10.85 -24.77
C HIS A 191 14.07 11.50 -26.16
N THR A 192 13.25 11.06 -27.11
CA THR A 192 13.16 11.68 -28.45
C THR A 192 12.77 13.15 -28.34
N LYS A 193 11.76 13.46 -27.51
CA LYS A 193 11.36 14.84 -27.24
C LYS A 193 12.45 15.65 -26.56
N ALA A 194 13.24 15.07 -25.66
CA ALA A 194 14.37 15.76 -25.05
C ALA A 194 15.43 16.14 -26.08
N MET A 195 15.75 15.23 -27.01
CA MET A 195 16.69 15.46 -28.11
C MET A 195 16.19 16.56 -29.07
N GLU A 196 14.93 16.51 -29.47
CA GLU A 196 14.29 17.58 -30.26
C GLU A 196 14.45 18.96 -29.58
N ARG A 197 14.29 19.04 -28.24
CA ARG A 197 14.45 20.29 -27.47
C ARG A 197 15.89 20.78 -27.41
N VAL A 198 16.87 19.92 -27.14
CA VAL A 198 18.28 20.39 -27.13
C VAL A 198 18.70 20.90 -28.51
N MET A 199 18.24 20.26 -29.58
CA MET A 199 18.49 20.73 -30.95
C MET A 199 17.80 22.05 -31.24
N GLN A 200 16.55 22.24 -30.76
CA GLN A 200 15.85 23.51 -30.85
C GLN A 200 16.57 24.65 -30.10
N SER A 201 17.16 24.37 -28.94
CA SER A 201 17.87 25.37 -28.12
C SER A 201 19.09 26.00 -28.81
N ARG A 202 19.52 25.40 -29.92
CA ARG A 202 20.68 25.81 -30.73
C ARG A 202 20.31 26.71 -31.90
N MET A 203 19.02 26.97 -32.12
CA MET A 203 18.61 27.88 -33.17
C MET A 203 19.26 29.25 -33.02
N PRO A 204 19.66 29.89 -34.14
CA PRO A 204 20.11 31.27 -34.11
C PRO A 204 18.97 32.18 -33.63
N ASP A 205 19.33 33.35 -33.11
CA ASP A 205 18.40 34.41 -32.70
C ASP A 205 17.49 34.13 -31.48
N LEU A 206 17.74 33.04 -30.73
CA LEU A 206 17.06 32.83 -29.44
C LEU A 206 17.61 33.77 -28.37
N THR A 207 16.72 34.46 -27.64
CA THR A 207 17.10 35.18 -26.42
C THR A 207 17.56 34.19 -25.34
N GLN A 208 18.29 34.67 -24.34
CA GLN A 208 18.76 33.80 -23.25
C GLN A 208 17.59 33.17 -22.48
N GLU A 209 16.50 33.91 -22.29
CA GLU A 209 15.31 33.44 -21.58
C GLU A 209 14.62 32.30 -22.34
N VAL A 210 14.44 32.47 -23.66
CA VAL A 210 13.83 31.43 -24.50
C VAL A 210 14.72 30.19 -24.57
N ARG A 211 16.04 30.39 -24.69
CA ARG A 211 17.02 29.30 -24.69
C ARG A 211 16.98 28.53 -23.36
N SER A 212 16.98 29.23 -22.22
CA SER A 212 16.87 28.61 -20.90
C SER A 212 15.55 27.83 -20.73
N ALA A 213 14.42 28.35 -21.23
CA ALA A 213 13.14 27.65 -21.19
C ALA A 213 13.16 26.35 -22.02
N ILE A 214 13.72 26.39 -23.23
CA ILE A 214 13.85 25.19 -24.08
C ILE A 214 14.79 24.15 -23.43
N LEU A 215 15.88 24.58 -22.81
CA LEU A 215 16.78 23.69 -22.08
C LEU A 215 16.11 23.08 -20.85
N LEU A 216 15.26 23.85 -20.14
CA LEU A 216 14.45 23.34 -19.04
C LEU A 216 13.49 22.25 -19.54
N ALA A 217 12.82 22.49 -20.66
CA ALA A 217 11.97 21.52 -21.32
C ALA A 217 12.74 20.25 -21.73
N ALA A 218 13.96 20.40 -22.26
CA ALA A 218 14.82 19.27 -22.60
C ALA A 218 15.17 18.40 -21.39
N LEU A 219 15.66 19.01 -20.31
CA LEU A 219 16.02 18.29 -19.08
C LEU A 219 14.80 17.67 -18.39
N ALA A 220 13.64 18.32 -18.46
CA ALA A 220 12.40 17.78 -17.92
C ALA A 220 11.94 16.54 -18.69
N ASN A 221 11.92 16.62 -20.03
CA ASN A 221 11.59 15.48 -20.88
C ASN A 221 12.57 14.32 -20.65
N GLU A 222 13.86 14.61 -20.57
CA GLU A 222 14.88 13.59 -20.32
C GLU A 222 14.69 12.94 -18.95
N ALA A 223 14.56 13.71 -17.88
CA ALA A 223 14.35 13.15 -16.56
C ALA A 223 13.09 12.27 -16.49
N PHE A 224 12.04 12.65 -17.23
CA PHE A 224 10.83 11.87 -17.37
C PHE A 224 11.04 10.58 -18.17
N ALA A 225 11.87 10.61 -19.21
CA ALA A 225 12.29 9.41 -19.94
C ALA A 225 13.11 8.46 -19.05
N LEU A 226 14.09 9.01 -18.34
CA LEU A 226 15.00 8.26 -17.47
C LEU A 226 14.27 7.52 -16.36
N HIS A 227 13.17 8.09 -15.84
CA HIS A 227 12.32 7.38 -14.88
C HIS A 227 11.82 6.03 -15.43
N PHE A 228 11.23 6.02 -16.64
CA PHE A 228 10.73 4.79 -17.24
C PHE A 228 11.84 3.85 -17.70
N LEU A 229 13.00 4.39 -18.09
CA LEU A 229 14.18 3.57 -18.35
C LEU A 229 14.63 2.87 -17.07
N GLN A 230 14.69 3.58 -15.95
CA GLN A 230 15.05 3.00 -14.65
C GLN A 230 14.05 1.91 -14.26
N ASP A 231 12.75 2.21 -14.35
CA ASP A 231 11.68 1.26 -14.03
C ASP A 231 11.70 -0.01 -14.85
N SER A 232 12.21 0.06 -16.09
CA SER A 232 12.37 -1.09 -16.97
C SER A 232 13.35 -2.14 -16.44
N TYR A 233 14.12 -1.84 -15.38
CA TYR A 233 15.03 -2.78 -14.71
C TYR A 233 14.55 -3.26 -13.34
N ALA A 234 13.41 -2.82 -12.84
CA ALA A 234 12.88 -3.40 -11.60
C ALA A 234 12.25 -4.76 -11.90
N ALA A 235 12.59 -5.78 -11.12
CA ALA A 235 12.13 -7.15 -11.36
C ALA A 235 10.61 -7.26 -11.52
N GLY A 236 9.84 -6.59 -10.66
CA GLY A 236 8.38 -6.58 -10.70
C GLY A 236 7.78 -5.94 -11.96
N HIS A 237 8.50 -5.02 -12.61
CA HIS A 237 8.07 -4.38 -13.87
C HIS A 237 8.47 -5.18 -15.11
N VAL A 238 9.53 -5.99 -15.01
CA VAL A 238 9.98 -6.92 -16.07
C VAL A 238 9.07 -8.15 -16.19
N VAL A 239 8.54 -8.64 -15.06
CA VAL A 239 7.61 -9.78 -15.02
C VAL A 239 6.24 -9.41 -15.61
N GLY A 240 5.99 -8.12 -15.87
CA GLY A 240 4.91 -7.62 -16.72
C GLY A 240 3.51 -7.55 -16.08
N THR A 241 2.52 -7.27 -16.94
CA THR A 241 1.26 -6.57 -16.59
C THR A 241 0.02 -7.47 -16.47
N TRP A 242 0.19 -8.74 -16.10
CA TRP A 242 -0.89 -9.73 -16.22
C TRP A 242 -1.90 -9.70 -15.08
N GLY A 243 -3.12 -10.13 -15.40
CA GLY A 243 -4.15 -10.38 -14.40
C GLY A 243 -4.77 -9.10 -13.84
N ASN A 244 -5.55 -9.26 -12.79
CA ASN A 244 -6.19 -8.13 -12.10
C ASN A 244 -5.17 -7.35 -11.24
N ALA A 245 -5.60 -6.20 -10.70
CA ALA A 245 -4.72 -5.33 -9.89
C ALA A 245 -4.05 -6.07 -8.72
N ALA A 246 -4.76 -7.00 -8.08
CA ALA A 246 -4.22 -7.78 -6.96
C ALA A 246 -3.12 -8.76 -7.40
N GLN A 247 -3.24 -9.38 -8.57
CA GLN A 247 -2.22 -10.25 -9.13
C GLN A 247 -1.00 -9.44 -9.62
N ARG A 248 -1.23 -8.29 -10.28
CA ARG A 248 -0.14 -7.40 -10.70
C ARG A 248 0.69 -6.94 -9.52
N LYS A 249 0.04 -6.35 -8.49
CA LYS A 249 0.73 -5.87 -7.29
C LYS A 249 1.42 -7.01 -6.52
N GLY A 250 0.77 -8.16 -6.36
CA GLY A 250 1.38 -9.31 -5.68
C GLY A 250 2.61 -9.87 -6.40
N THR A 251 2.53 -10.00 -7.72
CA THR A 251 3.64 -10.47 -8.57
C THR A 251 4.79 -9.47 -8.55
N HIS A 252 4.46 -8.18 -8.69
CA HIS A 252 5.40 -7.08 -8.57
C HIS A 252 6.19 -7.13 -7.27
N ASP A 253 5.49 -7.11 -6.13
CA ASP A 253 6.12 -7.05 -4.81
C ASP A 253 6.97 -8.29 -4.54
N HIS A 254 6.50 -9.46 -4.99
CA HIS A 254 7.25 -10.70 -4.84
C HIS A 254 8.59 -10.65 -5.56
N TYR A 255 8.61 -10.28 -6.85
CA TYR A 255 9.83 -10.32 -7.63
C TYR A 255 10.80 -9.18 -7.29
N ASN A 256 10.31 -8.02 -6.86
CA ASN A 256 11.19 -6.98 -6.34
C ASN A 256 11.90 -7.38 -5.05
N GLU A 257 11.21 -8.10 -4.15
CA GLU A 257 11.77 -8.58 -2.88
C GLU A 257 12.62 -9.85 -3.02
N ALA A 258 12.18 -10.82 -3.82
CA ALA A 258 12.85 -12.12 -3.99
C ALA A 258 13.94 -12.10 -5.07
N GLY A 259 13.86 -11.14 -5.99
CA GLY A 259 14.70 -11.03 -7.17
C GLY A 259 14.23 -11.86 -8.36
N LEU A 260 14.70 -11.50 -9.55
CA LEU A 260 14.49 -12.23 -10.80
C LEU A 260 15.78 -12.29 -11.62
N GLU A 261 16.19 -13.50 -11.99
CA GLU A 261 17.22 -13.70 -13.01
C GLU A 261 16.63 -13.53 -14.41
N VAL A 262 17.25 -12.67 -15.21
CA VAL A 262 16.86 -12.35 -16.59
C VAL A 262 18.10 -12.25 -17.47
N GLU A 263 17.86 -12.15 -18.77
CA GLU A 263 18.87 -11.79 -19.76
C GLU A 263 18.44 -10.48 -20.43
N THR A 264 19.39 -9.64 -20.81
CA THR A 264 19.15 -8.47 -21.66
C THR A 264 19.07 -8.85 -23.13
N TRP A 265 18.57 -7.95 -23.98
CA TRP A 265 18.51 -8.21 -25.42
C TRP A 265 19.89 -8.36 -26.08
N ASP A 266 20.96 -7.82 -25.47
CA ASP A 266 22.35 -8.01 -25.88
C ASP A 266 23.05 -9.23 -25.22
N GLY A 267 22.28 -10.09 -24.54
CA GLY A 267 22.74 -11.39 -24.06
C GLY A 267 23.49 -11.37 -22.72
N GLN A 268 23.34 -10.30 -21.92
CA GLN A 268 23.95 -10.23 -20.60
C GLN A 268 23.00 -10.79 -19.54
N PRO A 269 23.43 -11.78 -18.73
CA PRO A 269 22.63 -12.24 -17.60
C PRO A 269 22.65 -11.20 -16.47
N LEU A 270 21.49 -10.97 -15.88
CA LEU A 270 21.27 -10.03 -14.79
C LEU A 270 20.40 -10.66 -13.71
N LEU A 271 20.68 -10.36 -12.46
CA LEU A 271 19.72 -10.53 -11.37
C LEU A 271 19.16 -9.15 -11.07
N LEU A 272 17.84 -9.01 -11.03
CA LEU A 272 17.16 -7.74 -10.77
C LEU A 272 16.37 -7.83 -9.46
N MET A 273 16.32 -6.73 -8.72
CA MET A 273 15.45 -6.52 -7.55
C MET A 273 14.71 -5.18 -7.73
N GLY A 274 14.02 -4.68 -6.70
CA GLY A 274 13.28 -3.40 -6.78
C GLY A 274 12.63 -3.00 -5.46
N ASP A 275 11.88 -1.90 -5.47
CA ASP A 275 10.96 -1.47 -4.40
C ASP A 275 11.58 -1.51 -2.99
N ALA A 276 12.66 -0.74 -2.79
CA ALA A 276 13.47 -0.69 -1.55
C ALA A 276 14.38 -1.90 -1.28
N TYR A 277 14.53 -2.81 -2.24
CA TYR A 277 15.48 -3.94 -2.20
C TYR A 277 16.58 -3.82 -3.27
N MET A 278 16.78 -2.63 -3.88
CA MET A 278 17.86 -2.42 -4.86
C MET A 278 19.23 -2.77 -4.29
N ARG A 279 19.97 -3.61 -5.01
CA ARG A 279 21.36 -3.89 -4.68
C ARG A 279 22.30 -2.87 -5.34
N PRO A 280 23.50 -2.67 -4.79
CA PRO A 280 24.51 -1.82 -5.42
C PRO A 280 24.82 -2.22 -6.88
N GLU A 281 24.81 -3.53 -7.17
CA GLU A 281 25.04 -4.07 -8.52
C GLU A 281 23.91 -3.69 -9.48
N ASP A 282 22.66 -3.77 -9.03
CA ASP A 282 21.49 -3.36 -9.81
C ASP A 282 21.64 -1.88 -10.20
N ALA A 283 21.96 -1.03 -9.22
CA ALA A 283 22.14 0.40 -9.42
C ALA A 283 23.22 0.73 -10.48
N LEU A 284 24.32 -0.03 -10.51
CA LEU A 284 25.40 0.15 -11.49
C LEU A 284 24.97 -0.26 -12.90
N VAL A 285 24.24 -1.36 -13.04
CA VAL A 285 23.73 -1.83 -14.34
C VAL A 285 22.76 -0.80 -14.91
N VAL A 286 21.79 -0.34 -14.12
CA VAL A 286 20.82 0.66 -14.58
C VAL A 286 21.49 2.01 -14.84
N ALA A 287 22.46 2.40 -14.01
CA ALA A 287 23.21 3.64 -14.21
C ALA A 287 23.96 3.67 -15.55
N LYS A 288 24.42 2.52 -16.05
CA LYS A 288 25.06 2.44 -17.36
C LYS A 288 24.08 2.73 -18.50
N ALA A 289 22.85 2.21 -18.44
CA ALA A 289 21.82 2.50 -19.45
C ALA A 289 21.42 3.99 -19.42
N VAL A 290 21.23 4.53 -18.21
CA VAL A 290 20.95 5.97 -17.99
C VAL A 290 22.11 6.84 -18.48
N GLN A 291 23.35 6.41 -18.27
CA GLN A 291 24.54 7.09 -18.78
C GLN A 291 24.47 7.20 -20.30
N ILE A 292 24.23 6.09 -21.02
CA ILE A 292 24.15 6.08 -22.49
C ILE A 292 23.07 7.06 -22.98
N SER A 293 21.88 7.05 -22.35
CA SER A 293 20.79 8.00 -22.68
C SER A 293 21.22 9.47 -22.49
N LEU A 294 21.88 9.80 -21.37
CA LEU A 294 22.43 11.14 -21.14
C LEU A 294 23.54 11.51 -22.14
N GLU A 295 24.38 10.55 -22.54
CA GLU A 295 25.40 10.76 -23.58
C GLU A 295 24.77 11.08 -24.93
N GLN A 296 23.67 10.41 -25.30
CA GLN A 296 22.91 10.70 -26.52
C GLN A 296 22.32 12.11 -26.51
N LEU A 297 21.72 12.53 -25.38
CA LEU A 297 21.22 13.90 -25.21
C LEU A 297 22.34 14.94 -25.35
N CYS A 298 23.48 14.71 -24.67
CA CYS A 298 24.63 15.61 -24.74
C CYS A 298 25.26 15.64 -26.13
N HIS A 299 25.25 14.50 -26.84
CA HIS A 299 25.72 14.41 -28.22
C HIS A 299 24.85 15.24 -29.16
N ALA A 300 23.52 15.14 -29.07
CA ALA A 300 22.59 15.96 -29.85
C ALA A 300 22.78 17.47 -29.63
N MET A 301 23.14 17.86 -28.40
CA MET A 301 23.52 19.24 -28.08
C MET A 301 24.86 19.67 -28.73
N GLY A 302 25.78 18.73 -28.97
CA GLY A 302 27.13 18.98 -29.49
C GLY A 302 27.30 18.87 -31.01
N GLN A 303 26.33 18.34 -31.76
CA GLN A 303 26.43 18.18 -33.23
C GLN A 303 26.53 19.52 -33.98
N PRO A 304 27.01 19.60 -35.23
CA PRO A 304 27.05 20.85 -36.02
C PRO A 304 25.64 21.36 -36.42
N GLU A 305 25.49 22.66 -36.70
CA GLU A 305 24.19 23.33 -36.95
C GLU A 305 23.46 22.90 -38.24
N ALA A 306 24.15 22.26 -39.19
CA ALA A 306 23.68 22.11 -40.56
C ALA A 306 22.79 20.86 -40.83
N GLU A 307 22.66 19.92 -39.89
CA GLU A 307 21.98 18.65 -40.16
C GLU A 307 20.47 18.64 -39.86
N VAL A 308 19.92 19.58 -39.07
CA VAL A 308 18.52 19.48 -38.63
C VAL A 308 17.79 20.81 -38.66
N LEU A 309 17.35 21.20 -39.86
CA LEU A 309 16.56 22.42 -40.05
C LEU A 309 15.40 22.14 -40.98
N MET A 310 14.22 21.87 -40.40
CA MET A 310 12.94 22.50 -40.77
C MET A 310 11.75 22.14 -39.84
N PRO A 311 11.64 20.94 -39.23
CA PRO A 311 10.49 20.63 -38.34
C PRO A 311 10.49 21.36 -36.99
N LEU A 312 11.65 21.81 -36.51
CA LEU A 312 11.84 22.25 -35.13
C LEU A 312 11.38 23.71 -34.85
N LYS A 313 11.13 24.51 -35.89
CA LYS A 313 10.91 25.98 -35.75
C LYS A 313 9.54 26.34 -35.15
N ASN A 314 8.58 25.42 -35.24
CA ASN A 314 7.21 25.62 -34.77
C ASN A 314 6.91 24.98 -33.41
N MET A 315 7.91 24.36 -32.76
CA MET A 315 7.68 23.76 -31.46
C MET A 315 7.66 24.85 -30.36
N GLY A 316 6.75 24.73 -29.39
CA GLY A 316 6.71 25.63 -28.22
C GLY A 316 8.00 25.56 -27.39
N ASN A 317 8.12 26.35 -26.32
CA ASN A 317 9.29 26.36 -25.43
C ASN A 317 9.02 25.65 -24.08
N SER A 318 7.85 25.03 -23.92
CA SER A 318 7.46 24.30 -22.72
C SER A 318 7.90 22.82 -22.77
N PRO A 319 8.02 22.17 -21.60
CA PRO A 319 8.14 20.71 -21.53
C PRO A 319 6.96 20.01 -22.22
N ASP A 320 7.11 18.71 -22.51
CA ASP A 320 6.05 17.95 -23.15
C ASP A 320 4.80 17.84 -22.27
N MET A 321 3.62 17.91 -22.89
CA MET A 321 2.32 17.90 -22.21
C MET A 321 1.67 16.51 -22.19
N PHE A 322 2.24 15.52 -22.89
CA PHE A 322 1.69 14.17 -22.95
C PHE A 322 1.64 13.56 -21.54
N SER A 323 0.42 13.34 -21.05
CA SER A 323 0.18 12.85 -19.70
C SER A 323 0.03 11.34 -19.69
N VAL A 324 0.95 10.65 -19.01
CA VAL A 324 0.89 9.18 -18.87
C VAL A 324 -0.25 8.75 -17.97
N CYS A 325 -0.79 9.60 -17.10
CA CYS A 325 -1.91 9.23 -16.22
C CYS A 325 -3.28 9.28 -16.93
N SER A 326 -3.43 10.07 -17.98
CA SER A 326 -4.72 10.27 -18.66
C SER A 326 -4.86 9.49 -19.96
N ASN A 327 -3.75 8.92 -20.45
CA ASN A 327 -3.70 8.15 -21.68
C ASN A 327 -3.50 6.66 -21.36
N ASN A 328 -3.83 5.79 -22.31
CA ASN A 328 -3.63 4.34 -22.19
C ASN A 328 -2.83 3.75 -23.36
N TYR A 329 -2.56 4.55 -24.40
CA TYR A 329 -1.90 4.10 -25.62
C TYR A 329 -0.77 5.04 -26.02
N MET A 330 0.23 4.49 -26.69
CA MET A 330 1.37 5.20 -27.26
C MET A 330 0.90 6.19 -28.35
N PRO A 331 1.37 7.45 -28.32
CA PRO A 331 1.09 8.43 -29.36
C PRO A 331 1.96 8.17 -30.62
N GLU A 332 1.59 8.79 -31.74
CA GLU A 332 2.37 8.75 -32.97
C GLU A 332 3.69 9.53 -32.81
N VAL A 333 4.83 8.85 -32.98
CA VAL A 333 6.17 9.47 -33.03
C VAL A 333 7.06 8.71 -34.02
N LEU A 334 7.90 9.47 -34.73
CA LEU A 334 8.97 8.92 -35.54
C LEU A 334 10.20 8.69 -34.67
N PHE A 335 10.56 7.43 -34.49
CA PHE A 335 11.71 7.02 -33.69
C PHE A 335 12.93 6.74 -34.57
N ASP A 336 14.09 7.26 -34.17
CA ASP A 336 15.38 6.80 -34.69
C ASP A 336 15.78 5.52 -33.93
N MET A 337 15.50 4.38 -34.54
CA MET A 337 15.75 3.07 -33.93
C MET A 337 17.24 2.73 -33.80
N ASP A 338 18.10 3.33 -34.64
CA ASP A 338 19.54 3.09 -34.57
C ASP A 338 20.12 3.83 -33.36
N LEU A 339 19.66 5.06 -33.12
CA LEU A 339 20.00 5.84 -31.92
C LEU A 339 19.47 5.19 -30.65
N LEU A 340 18.19 4.83 -30.62
CA LEU A 340 17.59 4.20 -29.42
C LEU A 340 18.12 2.79 -29.17
N GLY A 341 18.61 2.10 -30.19
CA GLY A 341 19.05 0.72 -30.14
C GLY A 341 20.11 0.45 -29.07
N GLU A 342 21.05 1.38 -28.86
CA GLU A 342 22.12 1.22 -27.86
C GLU A 342 21.57 1.09 -26.43
N VAL A 343 20.58 1.92 -26.08
CA VAL A 343 19.93 1.85 -24.76
C VAL A 343 18.96 0.68 -24.71
N LEU A 344 18.09 0.54 -25.71
CA LEU A 344 17.04 -0.49 -25.71
C LEU A 344 17.61 -1.91 -25.66
N MET A 345 18.73 -2.18 -26.34
CA MET A 345 19.37 -3.51 -26.31
C MET A 345 19.92 -3.89 -24.93
N SER A 346 20.22 -2.92 -24.08
CA SER A 346 20.68 -3.17 -22.71
C SER A 346 19.53 -3.45 -21.73
N THR A 347 18.28 -3.33 -22.16
CA THR A 347 17.09 -3.56 -21.31
C THR A 347 16.82 -5.05 -21.14
N PRO A 348 16.26 -5.48 -20.00
CA PRO A 348 15.96 -6.88 -19.75
C PRO A 348 14.85 -7.41 -20.67
N ILE A 349 14.93 -8.69 -21.01
CA ILE A 349 13.93 -9.40 -21.78
C ILE A 349 12.71 -9.66 -20.87
N PRO A 350 11.49 -9.19 -21.22
CA PRO A 350 10.31 -9.38 -20.40
C PRO A 350 9.81 -10.83 -20.42
N SER A 351 9.05 -11.20 -19.39
CA SER A 351 8.48 -12.54 -19.30
C SER A 351 7.36 -12.78 -20.31
N LEU A 352 6.98 -14.05 -20.48
CA LEU A 352 5.87 -14.44 -21.33
C LEU A 352 4.50 -14.09 -20.70
N THR A 353 3.55 -13.67 -21.52
CA THR A 353 2.16 -13.39 -21.12
C THR A 353 1.44 -14.64 -20.64
N GLU A 354 1.64 -15.77 -21.31
CA GLU A 354 0.98 -17.05 -21.05
C GLU A 354 1.73 -18.21 -21.73
N GLY A 355 1.37 -19.45 -21.38
CA GLY A 355 1.93 -20.66 -22.00
C GLY A 355 3.14 -21.25 -21.27
N LEU A 356 3.81 -22.20 -21.92
CA LEU A 356 5.02 -22.84 -21.38
C LEU A 356 6.13 -21.79 -21.26
N GLY A 357 6.76 -21.71 -20.08
CA GLY A 357 7.78 -20.70 -19.77
C GLY A 357 7.25 -19.43 -19.12
N GLN A 358 5.94 -19.31 -18.86
CA GLN A 358 5.41 -18.22 -18.04
C GLN A 358 5.95 -18.31 -16.59
N LEU A 359 6.21 -17.16 -15.97
CA LEU A 359 6.66 -17.09 -14.59
C LEU A 359 5.50 -17.35 -13.60
N PRO A 360 5.79 -17.93 -12.41
CA PRO A 360 4.83 -17.99 -11.31
C PRO A 360 4.23 -16.62 -11.01
N ARG A 361 2.93 -16.58 -10.75
CA ARG A 361 2.20 -15.35 -10.45
C ARG A 361 1.76 -15.38 -9.01
N PHE A 362 1.89 -14.22 -8.36
CA PHE A 362 1.54 -14.04 -6.97
C PHE A 362 0.41 -13.01 -6.87
N ARG A 363 -0.40 -13.12 -5.83
CA ARG A 363 -1.43 -12.13 -5.54
C ARG A 363 -1.08 -11.40 -4.26
N THR A 364 -1.66 -10.23 -4.07
CA THR A 364 -1.72 -9.58 -2.77
C THR A 364 -3.12 -9.77 -2.13
N GLU A 365 -3.21 -9.57 -0.81
CA GLU A 365 -4.44 -9.75 -0.02
C GLU A 365 -5.44 -8.62 -0.25
N MET A 366 -6.04 -8.65 -1.43
CA MET A 366 -6.82 -7.56 -1.96
C MET A 366 -8.04 -8.03 -2.73
N GLY A 367 -9.12 -7.30 -2.53
CA GLY A 367 -10.41 -7.59 -3.12
C GLY A 367 -11.32 -8.34 -2.16
N PRO A 368 -12.51 -8.74 -2.66
CA PRO A 368 -13.51 -9.41 -1.85
C PRO A 368 -13.02 -10.79 -1.42
N PHE A 369 -13.42 -11.22 -0.23
CA PHE A 369 -13.11 -12.56 0.28
C PHE A 369 -14.27 -13.15 1.07
N ILE A 370 -14.28 -14.49 1.13
CA ILE A 370 -15.02 -15.27 2.11
C ILE A 370 -14.03 -15.93 3.07
N GLY A 371 -14.46 -16.28 4.28
CA GLY A 371 -13.57 -16.88 5.25
C GLY A 371 -14.29 -17.64 6.36
N VAL A 372 -13.48 -18.32 7.16
CA VAL A 372 -13.88 -18.95 8.41
C VAL A 372 -12.94 -18.50 9.51
N SER A 373 -13.51 -18.25 10.69
CA SER A 373 -12.75 -17.93 11.89
C SER A 373 -13.20 -18.82 13.04
N SER A 374 -12.22 -19.39 13.74
CA SER A 374 -12.41 -20.05 15.02
C SER A 374 -11.57 -19.36 16.08
N SER A 375 -12.08 -19.31 17.31
CA SER A 375 -11.32 -18.72 18.40
C SER A 375 -11.60 -19.37 19.73
N THR A 376 -10.59 -19.32 20.60
CA THR A 376 -10.72 -19.64 22.02
C THR A 376 -10.40 -18.39 22.82
N GLU A 377 -11.24 -18.05 23.79
CA GLU A 377 -11.09 -16.87 24.65
C GLU A 377 -10.99 -17.29 26.12
N SER A 378 -10.16 -16.57 26.87
CA SER A 378 -10.19 -16.55 28.32
C SER A 378 -10.48 -15.12 28.78
N GLY A 379 -11.49 -14.95 29.62
CA GLY A 379 -11.92 -13.67 30.16
C GLY A 379 -11.80 -13.62 31.67
N TRP A 380 -11.31 -12.51 32.20
CA TRP A 380 -11.39 -12.13 33.60
C TRP A 380 -12.59 -11.21 33.82
N LEU A 381 -13.46 -11.56 34.75
CA LEU A 381 -14.72 -10.88 35.07
C LEU A 381 -14.64 -10.24 36.45
N GLY A 382 -15.15 -9.02 36.58
CA GLY A 382 -15.26 -8.31 37.85
C GLY A 382 -16.58 -8.59 38.58
N GLY A 383 -16.95 -9.86 38.79
CA GLY A 383 -18.18 -10.25 39.48
C GLY A 383 -19.11 -11.18 38.69
N GLY A 384 -20.35 -11.28 39.14
CA GLY A 384 -21.47 -11.99 38.51
C GLY A 384 -22.69 -11.07 38.31
N PHE A 385 -23.79 -11.60 37.75
CA PHE A 385 -24.99 -10.79 37.48
C PHE A 385 -25.76 -10.42 38.75
N GLY A 386 -25.55 -11.14 39.85
CA GLY A 386 -26.22 -10.87 41.12
C GLY A 386 -25.52 -9.78 41.94
N PRO A 387 -26.25 -8.93 42.67
CA PRO A 387 -25.70 -7.76 43.37
C PRO A 387 -24.71 -8.08 44.51
N ASN A 388 -24.67 -9.33 44.96
CA ASN A 388 -23.73 -9.79 45.99
C ASN A 388 -22.61 -10.69 45.41
N GLN A 389 -22.50 -10.80 44.09
CA GLN A 389 -21.52 -11.63 43.41
C GLN A 389 -20.30 -10.79 43.00
N ASN A 390 -19.55 -10.26 43.96
CA ASN A 390 -18.42 -9.35 43.71
C ASN A 390 -17.06 -10.05 43.51
N GLU A 391 -17.05 -11.39 43.55
CA GLU A 391 -15.82 -12.16 43.37
C GLU A 391 -15.36 -12.16 41.92
N SER A 392 -14.05 -11.97 41.72
CA SER A 392 -13.46 -12.08 40.39
C SER A 392 -13.56 -13.51 39.86
N ALA A 393 -13.85 -13.63 38.57
CA ALA A 393 -14.07 -14.93 37.93
C ALA A 393 -13.30 -15.08 36.63
N LEU A 394 -13.01 -16.31 36.26
CA LEU A 394 -12.53 -16.66 34.93
C LEU A 394 -13.64 -17.33 34.13
N ILE A 395 -13.70 -17.02 32.85
CA ILE A 395 -14.57 -17.67 31.87
C ILE A 395 -13.76 -18.09 30.65
N ALA A 396 -14.06 -19.27 30.10
CA ALA A 396 -13.48 -19.74 28.86
C ALA A 396 -14.57 -19.78 27.78
N SER A 397 -14.21 -19.49 26.54
CA SER A 397 -15.19 -19.51 25.44
C SER A 397 -14.60 -20.04 24.16
N ILE A 398 -15.45 -20.60 23.32
CA ILE A 398 -15.12 -21.00 21.95
C ILE A 398 -16.07 -20.33 20.96
N GLU A 399 -15.57 -19.97 19.79
CA GLU A 399 -16.36 -19.39 18.70
C GLU A 399 -16.06 -20.08 17.37
N GLY A 400 -17.09 -20.20 16.54
CA GLY A 400 -16.98 -20.63 15.14
C GLY A 400 -17.81 -19.70 14.25
N ASN A 401 -17.20 -19.13 13.22
CA ASN A 401 -17.80 -18.05 12.46
C ASN A 401 -17.49 -18.11 10.96
N LEU A 402 -18.43 -17.62 10.16
CA LEU A 402 -18.26 -17.29 8.75
C LEU A 402 -17.90 -15.81 8.62
N VAL A 403 -17.02 -15.49 7.68
CA VAL A 403 -16.52 -14.13 7.45
C VAL A 403 -16.74 -13.74 6.00
N LEU A 404 -17.22 -12.53 5.78
CA LEU A 404 -17.37 -11.91 4.46
C LEU A 404 -16.72 -10.54 4.54
N GLY A 405 -15.84 -10.21 3.59
CA GLY A 405 -15.14 -8.94 3.67
C GLY A 405 -14.42 -8.50 2.41
N LEU A 406 -13.67 -7.41 2.56
CA LEU A 406 -12.81 -6.79 1.58
C LEU A 406 -11.42 -6.60 2.20
N GLY A 407 -10.38 -7.09 1.54
CA GLY A 407 -8.99 -6.83 1.91
C GLY A 407 -8.42 -5.64 1.14
N LEU A 408 -7.68 -4.78 1.84
CA LEU A 408 -6.83 -3.72 1.27
C LEU A 408 -5.40 -3.78 1.86
N ASP A 409 -5.01 -4.92 2.45
CA ASP A 409 -3.73 -5.14 3.15
C ASP A 409 -2.50 -5.07 2.22
N GLY A 410 -2.72 -4.92 0.91
CA GLY A 410 -1.71 -4.86 -0.14
C GLY A 410 -1.68 -3.57 -0.96
N VAL A 411 -2.44 -2.55 -0.58
CA VAL A 411 -2.54 -1.28 -1.35
C VAL A 411 -1.23 -0.49 -1.33
N MET A 412 -0.56 -0.42 -0.17
CA MET A 412 0.74 0.25 -0.02
C MET A 412 1.83 -0.74 0.35
N ASN A 413 1.65 -1.50 1.43
CA ASN A 413 2.62 -2.48 1.91
C ASN A 413 1.97 -3.53 2.81
N LYS A 414 2.70 -4.62 3.06
CA LYS A 414 2.28 -5.76 3.91
C LYS A 414 1.99 -5.38 5.37
N ALA A 415 2.36 -4.17 5.82
CA ALA A 415 2.16 -3.68 7.18
C ALA A 415 0.92 -2.77 7.34
N GLY A 416 0.21 -2.46 6.25
CA GLY A 416 -1.13 -1.88 6.29
C GLY A 416 -2.15 -2.80 6.96
N ASP A 417 -3.23 -2.24 7.49
CA ASP A 417 -4.39 -2.99 7.98
C ASP A 417 -5.61 -2.44 7.25
N GLY A 418 -5.79 -2.91 6.03
CA GLY A 418 -6.84 -2.49 5.12
C GLY A 418 -8.09 -3.36 5.19
N LEU A 419 -8.24 -4.16 6.24
CA LEU A 419 -9.26 -5.20 6.31
C LEU A 419 -10.61 -4.65 6.79
N ALA A 420 -11.66 -4.84 5.99
CA ALA A 420 -13.04 -4.60 6.38
C ALA A 420 -13.84 -5.91 6.28
N PHE A 421 -14.54 -6.32 7.35
CA PHE A 421 -15.34 -7.54 7.32
C PHE A 421 -16.56 -7.51 8.23
N LEU A 422 -17.50 -8.39 7.88
CA LEU A 422 -18.61 -8.84 8.70
C LEU A 422 -18.39 -10.31 9.05
N GLN A 423 -18.54 -10.64 10.31
CA GLN A 423 -18.41 -11.99 10.84
C GLN A 423 -19.69 -12.38 11.57
N LEU A 424 -20.20 -13.56 11.25
CA LEU A 424 -21.42 -14.12 11.81
C LEU A 424 -21.16 -15.55 12.27
N GLY A 425 -21.58 -15.90 13.48
CA GLY A 425 -21.32 -17.23 13.98
C GLY A 425 -22.00 -17.56 15.30
N TRP A 426 -21.43 -18.55 15.95
CA TRP A 426 -21.88 -19.07 17.24
C TRP A 426 -20.75 -19.01 18.26
N ARG A 427 -21.12 -18.76 19.50
CA ARG A 427 -20.24 -18.72 20.66
C ARG A 427 -20.78 -19.62 21.76
N GLN A 428 -19.89 -20.28 22.46
CA GLN A 428 -20.19 -21.00 23.69
C GLN A 428 -19.29 -20.51 24.81
N ASP A 429 -19.89 -20.16 25.93
CA ASP A 429 -19.19 -19.87 27.17
C ASP A 429 -19.21 -21.10 28.09
N SER A 430 -18.10 -21.31 28.79
CA SER A 430 -18.05 -22.17 29.96
C SER A 430 -18.78 -21.52 31.13
N PRO A 431 -19.16 -22.30 32.15
CA PRO A 431 -19.46 -21.75 33.46
C PRO A 431 -18.25 -20.96 34.00
N THR A 432 -18.52 -19.95 34.83
CA THR A 432 -17.46 -19.21 35.53
C THR A 432 -16.82 -20.03 36.65
N THR A 433 -15.58 -19.68 37.01
CA THR A 433 -14.86 -20.34 38.12
C THR A 433 -15.37 -19.95 39.50
N SER A 434 -15.96 -18.76 39.64
CA SER A 434 -16.56 -18.29 40.89
C SER A 434 -17.90 -18.96 41.13
N GLN A 435 -18.19 -19.25 42.40
CA GLN A 435 -19.44 -19.87 42.82
C GLN A 435 -20.18 -18.95 43.79
N PHE A 436 -21.50 -19.04 43.82
CA PHE A 436 -22.31 -18.27 44.78
C PHE A 436 -22.61 -19.06 46.07
N THR A 437 -21.99 -20.23 46.25
CA THR A 437 -22.14 -21.13 47.41
C THR A 437 -20.80 -21.36 48.11
N ASP A 438 -20.82 -21.57 49.43
CA ASP A 438 -19.60 -21.77 50.23
C ASP A 438 -18.73 -22.94 49.74
N PRO A 439 -17.38 -22.81 49.79
CA PRO A 439 -16.42 -23.84 49.34
C PRO A 439 -16.54 -25.20 50.04
N GLY A 440 -17.21 -25.25 51.20
CA GLY A 440 -17.41 -26.45 52.03
C GLY A 440 -18.69 -27.24 51.74
N SER A 441 -19.54 -26.78 50.81
CA SER A 441 -20.78 -27.47 50.42
C SER A 441 -20.55 -28.44 49.24
N ILE A 442 -21.25 -29.58 49.24
CA ILE A 442 -20.95 -30.82 48.48
C ILE A 442 -21.28 -30.72 46.97
N SER A 443 -20.78 -29.69 46.27
CA SER A 443 -20.74 -29.70 44.80
C SER A 443 -19.66 -28.76 44.26
N GLN A 444 -18.41 -28.97 44.68
CA GLN A 444 -17.25 -28.37 44.00
C GLN A 444 -17.24 -28.85 42.53
N GLY A 445 -17.70 -28.00 41.61
CA GLY A 445 -17.62 -28.24 40.17
C GLY A 445 -18.94 -28.38 39.41
N SER A 446 -20.10 -28.14 40.03
CA SER A 446 -21.38 -28.13 39.30
C SER A 446 -21.55 -26.83 38.51
N THR A 447 -21.94 -26.91 37.24
CA THR A 447 -22.28 -25.75 36.39
C THR A 447 -23.41 -24.91 36.99
N ILE A 448 -24.22 -25.50 37.87
CA ILE A 448 -25.39 -24.90 38.50
C ILE A 448 -25.01 -23.87 39.58
N THR A 449 -23.87 -24.05 40.26
CA THR A 449 -23.44 -23.15 41.35
C THR A 449 -22.51 -22.02 40.89
N SER A 450 -22.18 -21.98 39.60
CA SER A 450 -21.38 -20.90 39.01
C SER A 450 -22.13 -19.57 39.01
N THR A 451 -21.41 -18.46 39.21
CA THR A 451 -22.01 -17.12 39.17
C THR A 451 -22.53 -16.75 37.78
N ILE A 452 -21.99 -17.34 36.71
CA ILE A 452 -22.55 -17.30 35.36
C ILE A 452 -22.48 -18.71 34.79
N PRO A 453 -23.63 -19.36 34.50
CA PRO A 453 -23.65 -20.70 33.93
C PRO A 453 -23.16 -20.71 32.48
N GLY A 454 -22.76 -21.89 32.01
CA GLY A 454 -22.41 -22.09 30.61
C GLY A 454 -23.60 -21.82 29.69
N ARG A 455 -23.36 -21.07 28.62
CA ARG A 455 -24.42 -20.49 27.77
C ARG A 455 -23.97 -20.34 26.31
N SER A 456 -24.94 -20.31 25.41
CA SER A 456 -24.71 -20.18 23.97
C SER A 456 -25.17 -18.81 23.44
N ALA A 457 -24.45 -18.27 22.47
CA ALA A 457 -24.82 -17.03 21.81
C ALA A 457 -24.70 -17.11 20.28
N TYR A 458 -25.49 -16.26 19.62
CA TYR A 458 -25.16 -15.83 18.26
C TYR A 458 -24.19 -14.66 18.33
N ASN A 459 -23.12 -14.73 17.55
CA ASN A 459 -22.06 -13.73 17.53
C ASN A 459 -22.10 -12.96 16.21
N LEU A 460 -22.00 -11.64 16.32
CA LEU A 460 -21.84 -10.69 15.22
C LEU A 460 -20.58 -9.88 15.49
N ARG A 461 -19.68 -9.80 14.52
CA ARG A 461 -18.50 -8.96 14.61
C ARG A 461 -18.30 -8.15 13.35
N VAL A 462 -17.93 -6.89 13.51
CA VAL A 462 -17.65 -5.97 12.42
C VAL A 462 -16.23 -5.44 12.61
N ARG A 463 -15.43 -5.48 11.55
CA ARG A 463 -14.15 -4.78 11.46
C ARG A 463 -14.20 -3.80 10.31
N MET A 464 -13.74 -2.57 10.54
CA MET A 464 -13.59 -1.57 9.49
C MET A 464 -12.47 -0.59 9.84
N PRO A 465 -11.59 -0.23 8.88
CA PRO A 465 -10.69 0.90 9.06
C PRO A 465 -11.46 2.21 9.21
N PHE A 466 -10.86 3.20 9.86
CA PHE A 466 -11.44 4.54 9.95
C PHE A 466 -10.40 5.63 9.71
N TRP A 467 -10.85 6.82 9.32
CA TRP A 467 -9.97 7.91 8.90
C TRP A 467 -9.46 8.73 10.09
N LEU A 468 -10.36 9.17 10.96
CA LEU A 468 -10.10 9.96 12.16
C LEU A 468 -10.80 9.35 13.39
N ILE A 469 -12.07 8.97 13.26
CA ILE A 469 -12.86 8.37 14.34
C ILE A 469 -13.61 7.12 13.88
N PRO A 470 -13.86 6.14 14.76
CA PRO A 470 -14.64 4.95 14.42
C PRO A 470 -15.96 5.27 13.70
N GLY A 471 -16.19 4.60 12.56
CA GLY A 471 -17.43 4.71 11.78
C GLY A 471 -17.52 5.92 10.85
N ASP A 472 -16.52 6.81 10.80
CA ASP A 472 -16.55 7.97 9.92
C ASP A 472 -16.70 7.63 8.42
N LEU A 473 -16.00 6.60 7.93
CA LEU A 473 -16.14 6.13 6.55
C LEU A 473 -17.58 5.69 6.23
N ILE A 474 -18.31 5.11 7.19
CA ILE A 474 -19.71 4.71 6.99
C ILE A 474 -20.59 5.94 6.81
N LEU A 475 -20.34 7.00 7.59
CA LEU A 475 -21.10 8.23 7.55
C LEU A 475 -20.80 9.05 6.28
N VAL A 476 -19.53 9.15 5.89
CA VAL A 476 -19.10 10.02 4.78
C VAL A 476 -19.16 9.34 3.41
N ALA A 477 -19.01 8.02 3.31
CA ALA A 477 -18.97 7.32 2.03
C ALA A 477 -20.21 7.55 1.15
N PRO A 478 -21.45 7.52 1.67
CA PRO A 478 -22.65 7.82 0.88
C PRO A 478 -22.60 9.22 0.24
N ILE A 479 -22.05 10.20 0.95
CA ILE A 479 -21.99 11.60 0.50
C ILE A 479 -20.84 11.76 -0.49
N LEU A 480 -19.64 11.30 -0.13
CA LEU A 480 -18.44 11.49 -0.93
C LEU A 480 -18.41 10.63 -2.19
N SER A 481 -19.05 9.45 -2.19
CA SER A 481 -19.16 8.63 -3.40
C SER A 481 -19.87 9.37 -4.54
N TRP A 482 -20.75 10.31 -4.24
CA TRP A 482 -21.41 11.16 -5.22
C TRP A 482 -20.74 12.52 -5.39
N ALA A 483 -20.40 13.19 -4.29
CA ALA A 483 -19.88 14.56 -4.32
C ALA A 483 -18.40 14.65 -4.71
N SER A 484 -17.57 13.69 -4.28
CA SER A 484 -16.12 13.71 -4.52
C SER A 484 -15.49 12.31 -4.40
N PRO A 485 -15.61 11.46 -5.44
CA PRO A 485 -15.07 10.09 -5.42
C PRO A 485 -13.57 10.03 -5.11
N LYS A 486 -12.80 11.00 -5.62
CA LYS A 486 -11.36 11.12 -5.32
C LYS A 486 -11.09 11.33 -3.83
N THR A 487 -11.90 12.15 -3.15
CA THR A 487 -11.77 12.37 -1.71
C THR A 487 -12.10 11.10 -0.93
N LEU A 488 -13.15 10.38 -1.32
CA LEU A 488 -13.48 9.09 -0.73
C LEU A 488 -12.34 8.08 -0.87
N GLN A 489 -11.72 8.00 -2.05
CA GLN A 489 -10.56 7.14 -2.29
C GLN A 489 -9.39 7.51 -1.39
N ARG A 490 -9.04 8.80 -1.29
CA ARG A 490 -7.95 9.27 -0.40
C ARG A 490 -8.23 8.92 1.06
N MET A 491 -9.47 9.07 1.51
CA MET A 491 -9.88 8.67 2.87
C MET A 491 -9.76 7.16 3.09
N ALA A 492 -10.20 6.35 2.13
CA ALA A 492 -10.11 4.89 2.22
C ALA A 492 -8.65 4.41 2.30
N VAL A 493 -7.76 4.91 1.44
CA VAL A 493 -6.33 4.60 1.46
C VAL A 493 -5.70 5.01 2.80
N THR A 494 -5.98 6.22 3.27
CA THR A 494 -5.46 6.72 4.55
C THR A 494 -5.93 5.86 5.72
N SER A 495 -7.20 5.44 5.73
CA SER A 495 -7.78 4.61 6.79
C SER A 495 -7.18 3.20 6.84
N GLY A 496 -6.90 2.61 5.66
CA GLY A 496 -6.20 1.32 5.56
C GLY A 496 -4.74 1.38 6.04
N ASN A 497 -4.12 2.56 6.00
CA ASN A 497 -2.76 2.80 6.50
C ASN A 497 -2.71 3.22 7.98
N GLY A 498 -3.80 3.06 8.71
CA GLY A 498 -3.90 3.33 10.14
C GLY A 498 -4.49 4.70 10.49
N GLY A 499 -5.12 5.37 9.54
CA GLY A 499 -5.82 6.64 9.74
C GLY A 499 -4.91 7.87 9.70
N LEU A 500 -5.52 9.03 9.93
CA LEU A 500 -4.86 10.34 9.95
C LEU A 500 -3.79 10.39 11.06
N ILE A 501 -4.05 9.74 12.20
CA ILE A 501 -3.08 9.53 13.27
C ILE A 501 -2.71 8.04 13.23
N PRO A 502 -1.46 7.66 12.86
CA PRO A 502 -1.14 6.30 12.45
C PRO A 502 -0.86 5.37 13.66
N TRP A 503 -1.54 5.58 14.78
CA TRP A 503 -1.40 4.71 15.97
C TRP A 503 -1.94 3.30 15.75
N GLN A 504 -2.73 3.13 14.69
CA GLN A 504 -3.32 1.87 14.30
C GLN A 504 -2.47 1.05 13.33
N SER A 505 -1.37 1.60 12.83
CA SER A 505 -0.52 0.92 11.86
C SER A 505 0.26 -0.20 12.55
N GLY A 506 0.17 -1.43 12.03
CA GLY A 506 0.84 -2.57 12.63
C GLY A 506 2.36 -2.49 12.53
N ILE A 507 3.07 -2.84 13.60
CA ILE A 507 4.54 -2.83 13.71
C ILE A 507 5.04 -4.26 13.58
N SER A 508 5.92 -4.51 12.62
CA SER A 508 6.60 -5.80 12.44
C SER A 508 7.75 -5.93 13.45
N THR A 509 7.90 -7.11 14.06
CA THR A 509 8.99 -7.45 14.97
C THR A 509 9.49 -8.86 14.65
N PRO A 510 10.64 -9.30 15.20
CA PRO A 510 11.16 -10.64 14.94
C PRO A 510 10.25 -11.79 15.38
N ILE A 511 9.33 -11.53 16.33
CA ILE A 511 8.41 -12.53 16.86
C ILE A 511 7.00 -12.43 16.26
N GLY A 512 6.75 -11.46 15.39
CA GLY A 512 5.44 -11.24 14.78
C GLY A 512 5.05 -9.77 14.70
N ARG A 513 3.79 -9.52 14.35
CA ARG A 513 3.25 -8.16 14.15
C ARG A 513 2.39 -7.74 15.33
N PHE A 514 2.58 -6.53 15.83
CA PHE A 514 1.72 -5.92 16.86
C PHE A 514 0.90 -4.79 16.27
N GLN A 515 -0.36 -4.67 16.68
CA GLN A 515 -1.23 -3.62 16.19
C GLN A 515 -2.24 -3.20 17.26
N PHE A 516 -2.42 -1.89 17.45
CA PHE A 516 -3.49 -1.38 18.29
C PHE A 516 -4.76 -1.16 17.44
N VAL A 517 -5.89 -1.70 17.88
CA VAL A 517 -7.12 -1.86 17.04
C VAL A 517 -8.39 -1.28 17.66
N LEU A 518 -8.27 -0.52 18.74
CA LEU A 518 -9.42 0.05 19.43
C LEU A 518 -10.29 0.87 18.46
N GLY A 519 -11.59 0.55 18.44
CA GLY A 519 -12.59 1.19 17.59
C GLY A 519 -12.61 0.74 16.13
N ARG A 520 -11.67 -0.10 15.68
CA ARG A 520 -11.68 -0.70 14.33
C ARG A 520 -12.51 -1.97 14.28
N GLU A 521 -12.67 -2.63 15.41
CA GLU A 521 -13.38 -3.89 15.54
C GLU A 521 -14.32 -3.84 16.73
N VAL A 522 -15.55 -4.33 16.55
CA VAL A 522 -16.55 -4.49 17.60
C VAL A 522 -17.21 -5.85 17.44
N GLY A 523 -17.24 -6.63 18.53
CA GLY A 523 -18.00 -7.86 18.63
C GLY A 523 -19.25 -7.67 19.50
N VAL A 524 -20.34 -8.34 19.12
CA VAL A 524 -21.59 -8.38 19.86
C VAL A 524 -22.09 -9.81 19.91
N SER A 525 -22.22 -10.37 21.11
CA SER A 525 -22.77 -11.70 21.35
C SER A 525 -24.13 -11.59 22.02
N PHE A 526 -25.13 -12.23 21.44
CA PHE A 526 -26.50 -12.21 21.95
C PHE A 526 -26.89 -13.56 22.56
N TYR A 527 -27.13 -13.58 23.87
CA TYR A 527 -27.50 -14.77 24.64
C TYR A 527 -29.03 -14.82 24.83
N GLY A 528 -29.61 -16.03 24.85
CA GLY A 528 -31.05 -16.23 25.02
C GLY A 528 -31.91 -15.71 23.86
N VAL A 529 -31.34 -15.55 22.66
CA VAL A 529 -32.07 -15.09 21.45
C VAL A 529 -32.78 -16.26 20.80
N ARG A 530 -34.03 -16.52 21.22
CA ARG A 530 -35.14 -17.25 20.55
C ARG A 530 -36.18 -17.64 21.64
N ARG A 531 -36.68 -18.88 21.66
CA ARG A 531 -37.57 -19.44 22.71
C ARG A 531 -36.83 -19.96 23.93
N ILE A 532 -35.49 -20.01 23.89
CA ILE A 532 -34.64 -20.47 24.98
C ILE A 532 -34.22 -19.23 25.76
N GLN A 533 -34.76 -19.07 26.96
CA GLN A 533 -34.37 -18.04 27.92
C GLN A 533 -33.22 -18.60 28.76
N GLU A 534 -32.16 -17.83 28.95
CA GLU A 534 -31.10 -18.23 29.88
C GLU A 534 -31.63 -18.15 31.30
N SER A 535 -31.18 -19.04 32.17
CA SER A 535 -31.60 -19.05 33.57
C SER A 535 -30.38 -19.09 34.48
N ILE A 536 -30.41 -18.28 35.52
CA ILE A 536 -29.36 -18.15 36.52
C ILE A 536 -29.96 -18.27 37.92
N VAL A 537 -29.20 -18.84 38.84
CA VAL A 537 -29.56 -18.89 40.25
C VAL A 537 -28.88 -17.75 40.98
N ILE A 538 -29.65 -16.95 41.71
CA ILE A 538 -29.15 -15.80 42.47
C ILE A 538 -29.55 -15.97 43.94
N PRO A 539 -28.59 -16.02 44.87
CA PRO A 539 -28.91 -16.03 46.30
C PRO A 539 -29.46 -14.67 46.75
N ASN A 540 -30.38 -14.69 47.71
CA ASN A 540 -30.79 -13.48 48.42
C ASN A 540 -29.61 -12.91 49.26
N SER A 541 -29.76 -11.70 49.79
CA SER A 541 -28.70 -11.01 50.56
C SER A 541 -28.18 -11.77 51.78
N ASN A 542 -28.92 -12.76 52.28
CA ASN A 542 -28.57 -13.55 53.46
C ASN A 542 -28.22 -15.02 53.10
N PHE A 543 -28.09 -15.35 51.81
CA PHE A 543 -27.89 -16.71 51.28
C PHE A 543 -28.90 -17.77 51.80
N SER A 544 -30.07 -17.33 52.27
CA SER A 544 -31.10 -18.20 52.86
C SER A 544 -32.14 -18.67 51.85
N GLU A 545 -32.30 -17.94 50.74
CA GLU A 545 -33.22 -18.25 49.65
C GLU A 545 -32.53 -18.05 48.30
N PHE A 546 -32.96 -18.82 47.31
CA PHE A 546 -32.43 -18.77 45.94
C PHE A 546 -33.54 -18.37 44.96
N PHE A 547 -33.24 -17.38 44.13
CA PHE A 547 -34.07 -16.96 43.02
C PHE A 547 -33.60 -17.66 41.74
N LEU A 548 -34.51 -18.31 41.02
CA LEU A 548 -34.26 -18.69 39.64
C LEU A 548 -34.69 -17.54 38.75
N VAL A 549 -33.75 -16.87 38.11
CA VAL A 549 -34.01 -15.71 37.26
C VAL A 549 -33.77 -16.09 35.81
N GLY A 550 -34.80 -15.94 34.99
CA GLY A 550 -34.67 -16.03 33.55
C GLY A 550 -34.24 -14.68 32.98
N TYR A 551 -33.28 -14.65 32.07
CA TYR A 551 -32.76 -13.41 31.48
C TYR A 551 -32.31 -13.60 30.03
N ARG A 552 -31.99 -12.48 29.39
CA ARG A 552 -31.21 -12.41 28.16
C ARG A 552 -30.04 -11.47 28.40
N SER A 553 -28.97 -11.60 27.63
CA SER A 553 -27.89 -10.64 27.73
C SER A 553 -27.26 -10.33 26.39
N THR A 554 -26.59 -9.19 26.33
CA THR A 554 -25.84 -8.75 25.17
C THR A 554 -24.45 -8.35 25.62
N LYS A 555 -23.47 -9.13 25.17
CA LYS A 555 -22.05 -8.92 25.45
C LYS A 555 -21.42 -8.13 24.32
N TRP A 556 -20.84 -6.98 24.67
CA TRP A 556 -20.06 -6.13 23.79
C TRP A 556 -18.58 -6.40 24.00
N ASP A 557 -17.83 -6.59 22.91
CA ASP A 557 -16.41 -6.91 22.91
C ASP A 557 -15.65 -5.85 22.09
N PHE A 558 -14.69 -5.19 22.74
CA PHE A 558 -13.87 -4.12 22.14
C PHE A 558 -12.40 -4.53 22.15
N PRO A 559 -11.91 -5.17 21.07
CA PRO A 559 -10.48 -5.39 20.85
C PRO A 559 -9.69 -4.09 20.90
N PHE A 560 -8.56 -4.09 21.60
CA PHE A 560 -7.66 -2.93 21.65
C PHE A 560 -6.23 -3.26 21.21
N LEU A 561 -5.77 -4.51 21.32
CA LEU A 561 -4.43 -4.92 20.90
C LEU A 561 -4.46 -6.28 20.19
N GLU A 562 -3.73 -6.39 19.10
CA GLU A 562 -3.52 -7.62 18.34
C GLU A 562 -2.03 -7.95 18.26
N TYR A 563 -1.72 -9.23 18.44
CA TYR A 563 -0.41 -9.81 18.20
C TYR A 563 -0.55 -10.99 17.23
N GLN A 564 0.13 -10.91 16.10
CA GLN A 564 0.03 -11.88 15.02
C GLN A 564 1.40 -12.54 14.81
N PRO A 565 1.66 -13.70 15.44
CA PRO A 565 2.93 -14.42 15.30
C PRO A 565 3.12 -15.01 13.91
N THR A 566 2.05 -15.47 13.26
CA THR A 566 2.13 -16.15 11.96
C THR A 566 1.07 -15.67 10.99
N ARG A 567 1.49 -15.55 9.72
CA ARG A 567 0.65 -15.27 8.55
C ARG A 567 1.21 -16.03 7.37
N ALA A 568 0.35 -16.74 6.67
CA ALA A 568 0.66 -17.32 5.39
C ALA A 568 -0.32 -16.78 4.35
N PHE A 569 0.20 -16.39 3.19
CA PHE A 569 -0.62 -16.06 2.03
C PHE A 569 -0.12 -16.86 0.84
N SER A 570 -1.04 -17.53 0.16
CA SER A 570 -0.78 -18.33 -1.05
C SER A 570 -1.85 -18.02 -2.08
N ASN A 571 -1.50 -17.19 -3.07
CA ASN A 571 -2.30 -16.78 -4.23
C ASN A 571 -3.73 -16.29 -3.95
N THR A 572 -4.63 -17.15 -3.51
CA THR A 572 -6.01 -16.80 -3.17
C THR A 572 -6.36 -17.08 -1.73
N GLN A 573 -5.46 -17.67 -0.94
CA GLN A 573 -5.73 -18.08 0.43
C GLN A 573 -4.83 -17.35 1.42
N SER A 574 -5.44 -16.81 2.48
CA SER A 574 -4.74 -16.26 3.63
C SER A 574 -5.08 -17.08 4.86
N ALA A 575 -4.09 -17.42 5.67
CA ALA A 575 -4.27 -18.00 6.99
C ALA A 575 -3.45 -17.20 8.00
N MET A 576 -4.05 -16.85 9.13
CA MET A 576 -3.38 -16.19 10.23
C MET A 576 -3.76 -16.80 11.57
N LEU A 577 -2.80 -16.78 12.48
CA LEU A 577 -3.01 -17.00 13.90
C LEU A 577 -2.74 -15.66 14.61
N LYS A 578 -3.67 -15.20 15.44
CA LYS A 578 -3.48 -13.97 16.22
C LYS A 578 -3.99 -14.11 17.65
N PHE A 579 -3.33 -13.43 18.56
CA PHE A 579 -3.82 -13.12 19.89
C PHE A 579 -4.46 -11.75 19.86
N GLN A 580 -5.64 -11.62 20.45
CA GLN A 580 -6.38 -10.38 20.55
C GLN A 580 -6.73 -10.12 22.01
N PHE A 581 -6.40 -8.93 22.50
CA PHE A 581 -6.79 -8.48 23.82
C PHE A 581 -7.97 -7.53 23.69
N SER A 582 -8.99 -7.74 24.52
CA SER A 582 -10.22 -6.97 24.48
C SER A 582 -10.70 -6.62 25.88
N PHE A 583 -11.47 -5.56 25.98
CA PHE A 583 -12.33 -5.32 27.14
C PHE A 583 -13.78 -5.30 26.67
N GLY A 584 -14.72 -5.45 27.59
CA GLY A 584 -16.11 -5.39 27.23
C GLY A 584 -17.05 -5.42 28.40
N VAL A 585 -18.34 -5.41 28.08
CA VAL A 585 -19.44 -5.39 29.05
C VAL A 585 -20.52 -6.35 28.61
N ASP A 586 -21.06 -7.13 29.54
CA ASP A 586 -22.22 -7.99 29.35
C ASP A 586 -23.41 -7.40 30.07
N VAL A 587 -24.41 -6.99 29.27
CA VAL A 587 -25.56 -6.25 29.77
C VAL A 587 -26.78 -7.18 29.78
N PRO A 588 -27.32 -7.54 30.95
CA PRO A 588 -28.55 -8.29 31.05
C PRO A 588 -29.76 -7.42 30.63
N TRP A 589 -30.81 -8.07 30.14
CA TRP A 589 -32.09 -7.44 29.82
C TRP A 589 -33.23 -8.46 29.82
N ARG A 590 -34.46 -7.99 30.01
CA ARG A 590 -35.70 -8.82 30.08
C ARG A 590 -35.59 -9.88 31.18
N GLU A 591 -35.22 -9.43 32.36
CA GLU A 591 -35.16 -10.19 33.58
C GLU A 591 -36.56 -10.61 34.02
N ARG A 592 -36.70 -11.86 34.46
CA ARG A 592 -37.93 -12.37 35.07
C ARG A 592 -37.60 -13.40 36.14
N THR A 593 -38.07 -13.19 37.36
CA THR A 593 -38.04 -14.20 38.41
C THR A 593 -38.97 -15.35 38.03
N LEU A 594 -38.39 -16.54 37.83
CA LEU A 594 -39.10 -17.79 37.53
C LEU A 594 -39.52 -18.50 38.82
N VAL A 595 -38.66 -18.44 39.84
CA VAL A 595 -38.91 -19.01 41.17
C VAL A 595 -38.38 -18.05 42.25
N PRO A 596 -39.21 -17.65 43.24
CA PRO A 596 -40.66 -17.86 43.34
C PRO A 596 -41.45 -17.00 42.34
N GLN A 597 -42.55 -17.51 41.78
CA GLN A 597 -43.35 -16.83 40.73
C GLN A 597 -44.02 -15.52 41.19
N SER A 598 -44.12 -15.28 42.50
CA SER A 598 -44.74 -14.10 43.12
C SER A 598 -43.72 -13.05 43.62
N GLY A 599 -42.43 -13.25 43.35
CA GLY A 599 -41.35 -12.37 43.83
C GLY A 599 -41.18 -11.10 43.00
N GLU A 600 -40.62 -10.06 43.62
CA GLU A 600 -40.10 -8.90 42.90
C GLU A 600 -39.05 -9.34 41.86
N VAL A 601 -38.91 -8.56 40.78
CA VAL A 601 -37.89 -8.83 39.76
C VAL A 601 -36.53 -8.58 40.39
N VAL A 602 -35.70 -9.62 40.45
CA VAL A 602 -34.30 -9.48 40.87
C VAL A 602 -33.56 -8.72 39.77
N ALA A 603 -33.09 -7.51 40.09
CA ALA A 603 -32.28 -6.72 39.17
C ALA A 603 -30.92 -7.39 38.95
N LEU A 604 -30.51 -7.50 37.69
CA LEU A 604 -29.21 -8.01 37.30
C LEU A 604 -28.26 -6.85 37.00
N GLU A 605 -26.99 -7.01 37.36
CA GLU A 605 -25.95 -6.01 37.14
C GLU A 605 -25.21 -6.22 35.81
N GLU A 606 -24.63 -5.16 35.26
CA GLU A 606 -23.73 -5.29 34.12
C GLU A 606 -22.37 -5.85 34.55
N ILE A 607 -21.77 -6.69 33.71
CA ILE A 607 -20.49 -7.33 34.03
C ILE A 607 -19.41 -6.87 33.07
N TRP A 608 -18.39 -6.21 33.63
CA TRP A 608 -17.20 -5.81 32.89
C TRP A 608 -16.19 -6.96 32.84
N TYR A 609 -15.50 -7.09 31.70
CA TYR A 609 -14.47 -8.10 31.53
C TYR A 609 -13.25 -7.60 30.76
N LEU A 610 -12.13 -8.28 31.00
CA LEU A 610 -10.90 -8.19 30.23
C LEU A 610 -10.60 -9.56 29.64
N GLY A 611 -10.44 -9.65 28.32
CA GLY A 611 -10.31 -10.90 27.58
C GLY A 611 -9.00 -11.01 26.81
N MET A 612 -8.52 -12.25 26.68
CA MET A 612 -7.50 -12.66 25.72
C MET A 612 -8.07 -13.76 24.82
N LYS A 613 -8.00 -13.55 23.51
CA LYS A 613 -8.55 -14.44 22.49
C LYS A 613 -7.46 -14.93 21.54
N LEU A 614 -7.33 -16.24 21.39
CA LEU A 614 -6.56 -16.85 20.30
C LEU A 614 -7.50 -17.08 19.12
N VAL A 615 -7.20 -16.46 17.99
CA VAL A 615 -8.02 -16.49 16.77
C VAL A 615 -7.24 -17.15 15.65
N PHE A 616 -7.82 -18.20 15.07
CA PHE A 616 -7.46 -18.68 13.74
C PHE A 616 -8.41 -18.05 12.73
N HIS A 617 -7.86 -17.49 11.66
CA HIS A 617 -8.65 -16.83 10.62
C HIS A 617 -8.11 -17.20 9.25
N TRP A 618 -8.98 -17.86 8.47
CA TRP A 618 -8.70 -18.24 7.10
C TRP A 618 -9.62 -17.49 6.13
N ARG A 619 -9.07 -17.03 5.01
CA ARG A 619 -9.75 -16.23 3.98
C ARG A 619 -9.42 -16.76 2.59
N HIS A 620 -10.41 -16.76 1.71
CA HIS A 620 -10.30 -17.01 0.28
C HIS A 620 -10.72 -15.77 -0.52
N TYR A 621 -9.80 -15.23 -1.32
CA TYR A 621 -9.96 -14.05 -2.16
C TYR A 621 -10.38 -14.42 -3.59
N PHE A 622 -11.25 -13.59 -4.18
CA PHE A 622 -11.73 -13.72 -5.57
C PHE A 622 -10.96 -12.80 -6.51
#